data_AF-A0A941A958-F1
#
_entry.id   AF-A0A941A958-F1
#
_cell.length_a   1.000
_cell.length_b   1.000
_cell.length_c   1.000
_cell.angle_alpha   90.00
_cell.angle_beta   90.00
_cell.angle_gamma   90.00
#
_symmetry.space_group_name_H-M   'P 1'
#
loop_
_entity.id
_entity.type
_entity.pdbx_description
1 polymer ?
#
loop_
_entity_poly.entity_id
_entity_poly.type
_entity_poly.pdbx_seq_one_letter_code
_entity_poly.pdbx_strand_id
1 'polypeptide(L)'
;AVLKELAAAGKLSLDVGTVTGTLRKRLAGVENRDTDVIRPVTNPISPEGGIAVLQGNMASRGAVVKFSAVKEKAHRLSGPAKVYDSETEGWQALLRDEIVAGDIVVIRYEGPKGSPGMPHLETFLAAVCGKGLDESVALITDGRFSGANRGLGIGYVSPEAYDGGALALIQNGDIIEIDIPARTMNVKVSDAELAKRKANWKPIEKLATGWLALYKKMTSASDEGATIF
;
A
#
# COMPACT_ATOMS: atom_id res chain seq x y z
N ALA A 1 26.98 9.17 0.97
CA ALA A 1 27.14 7.76 0.59
C ALA A 1 26.05 7.29 -0.39
N VAL A 2 24.78 7.07 0.00
CA VAL A 2 23.74 6.56 -0.94
C VAL A 2 23.62 7.37 -2.25
N LEU A 3 23.49 8.69 -2.17
CA LEU A 3 23.42 9.53 -3.38
C LEU A 3 24.70 9.46 -4.23
N LYS A 4 25.86 9.19 -3.62
CA LYS A 4 27.13 9.02 -4.34
C LYS A 4 27.14 7.72 -5.14
N GLU A 5 26.67 6.62 -4.54
CA GLU A 5 26.49 5.32 -5.19
C GLU A 5 25.53 5.43 -6.38
N LEU A 6 24.37 6.06 -6.19
CA LEU A 6 23.39 6.29 -7.26
C LEU A 6 23.94 7.20 -8.37
N ALA A 7 24.72 8.24 -8.02
CA ALA A 7 25.39 9.09 -9.00
C ALA A 7 26.41 8.30 -9.84
N ALA A 8 27.21 7.45 -9.21
CA ALA A 8 28.19 6.60 -9.90
C ALA A 8 27.52 5.61 -10.87
N ALA A 9 26.32 5.13 -10.53
CA ALA A 9 25.49 4.30 -11.40
C ALA A 9 24.69 5.08 -12.47
N GLY A 10 24.88 6.40 -12.59
CA GLY A 10 24.16 7.23 -13.56
C GLY A 10 22.65 7.34 -13.29
N LYS A 11 22.20 7.13 -12.05
CA LYS A 11 20.78 7.14 -11.66
C LYS A 11 20.28 8.50 -11.17
N LEU A 12 21.14 9.52 -11.15
CA LEU A 12 20.82 10.86 -10.67
C LEU A 12 21.14 11.94 -11.71
N SER A 13 20.22 12.91 -11.84
CA SER A 13 20.50 14.17 -12.52
C SER A 13 21.36 15.07 -11.64
N LEU A 14 22.65 15.22 -11.96
CA LEU A 14 23.61 15.88 -11.07
C LEU A 14 23.57 17.42 -11.13
N ASP A 15 23.01 17.98 -12.19
CA ASP A 15 23.02 19.43 -12.41
C ASP A 15 21.77 20.12 -11.82
N VAL A 16 20.91 19.38 -11.12
CA VAL A 16 19.78 19.93 -10.38
C VAL A 16 20.25 20.86 -9.26
N GLY A 17 19.52 21.96 -9.09
CA GLY A 17 19.74 22.90 -8.00
C GLY A 17 19.31 22.33 -6.64
N THR A 18 20.05 22.67 -5.60
CA THR A 18 19.72 22.44 -4.19
C THR A 18 19.80 23.77 -3.45
N VAL A 19 19.35 23.81 -2.19
CA VAL A 19 19.41 25.01 -1.34
C VAL A 19 20.81 25.62 -1.18
N THR A 20 21.89 24.88 -1.51
CA THR A 20 23.28 25.34 -1.39
C THR A 20 24.13 25.10 -2.66
N GLY A 21 23.49 25.09 -3.85
CA GLY A 21 24.16 24.88 -5.14
C GLY A 21 23.77 23.56 -5.81
N THR A 22 24.51 23.09 -6.82
CA THR A 22 24.12 21.87 -7.56
C THR A 22 24.38 20.59 -6.78
N LEU A 23 23.61 19.54 -7.06
CA LEU A 23 23.82 18.20 -6.48
C LEU A 23 25.25 17.68 -6.76
N ARG A 24 25.78 17.93 -7.96
CA ARG A 24 27.18 17.63 -8.32
C ARG A 24 28.18 18.21 -7.33
N LYS A 25 28.07 19.51 -7.01
CA LYS A 25 28.94 20.19 -6.05
C LYS A 25 28.80 19.58 -4.65
N ARG A 26 27.56 19.24 -4.25
CA ARG A 26 27.28 18.61 -2.95
C ARG A 26 27.87 17.21 -2.81
N LEU A 27 28.04 16.47 -3.91
CA LEU A 27 28.62 15.12 -3.91
C LEU A 27 30.14 15.10 -4.12
N ALA A 28 30.78 16.26 -4.32
CA ALA A 28 32.23 16.35 -4.42
C ALA A 28 32.88 15.93 -3.08
N GLY A 29 33.86 15.04 -3.13
CA GLY A 29 34.55 14.51 -1.94
C GLY A 29 33.71 13.60 -1.03
N VAL A 30 32.45 13.34 -1.37
CA VAL A 30 31.62 12.39 -0.62
C VAL A 30 32.00 10.96 -1.01
N GLU A 31 32.24 10.14 0.01
CA GLU A 31 32.59 8.73 -0.12
C GLU A 31 31.60 7.84 0.63
N ASN A 32 31.56 6.56 0.24
CA ASN A 32 30.89 5.52 1.00
C ASN A 32 31.92 4.85 1.92
N ARG A 33 31.80 5.10 3.23
CA ARG A 33 32.80 4.69 4.23
C ARG A 33 32.48 3.36 4.91
N ASP A 34 31.28 2.84 4.72
CA ASP A 34 30.82 1.58 5.29
C ASP A 34 29.95 0.86 4.26
N THR A 35 30.59 -0.05 3.53
CA THR A 35 29.96 -0.79 2.43
C THR A 35 29.09 -1.95 2.90
N ASP A 36 29.16 -2.30 4.18
CA ASP A 36 28.28 -3.31 4.78
C ASP A 36 26.93 -2.71 5.15
N VAL A 37 26.91 -1.46 5.61
CA VAL A 37 25.68 -0.68 5.85
C VAL A 37 25.11 -0.13 4.55
N ILE A 38 25.93 0.51 3.71
CA ILE A 38 25.51 1.05 2.41
C ILE A 38 26.18 0.22 1.33
N ARG A 39 25.48 -0.82 0.89
CA ARG A 39 25.94 -1.71 -0.18
C ARG A 39 26.27 -0.92 -1.45
N PRO A 40 27.44 -1.17 -2.09
CA PRO A 40 27.74 -0.60 -3.40
C PRO A 40 26.71 -1.01 -4.44
N VAL A 41 26.52 -0.19 -5.48
CA VAL A 41 25.57 -0.49 -6.58
C VAL A 41 25.88 -1.79 -7.33
N THR A 42 27.12 -2.27 -7.25
CA THR A 42 27.57 -3.53 -7.84
C THR A 42 27.22 -4.76 -6.99
N ASN A 43 26.85 -4.58 -5.72
CA ASN A 43 26.47 -5.64 -4.80
C ASN A 43 25.25 -5.24 -3.95
N PRO A 44 24.10 -4.93 -4.57
CA PRO A 44 22.93 -4.45 -3.85
C PRO A 44 22.24 -5.59 -3.07
N ILE A 45 21.42 -5.24 -2.08
CA ILE A 45 20.56 -6.21 -1.38
C ILE A 45 19.55 -6.86 -2.34
N SER A 46 19.02 -6.06 -3.27
CA SER A 46 18.06 -6.46 -4.31
C SER A 46 18.39 -5.69 -5.60
N PRO A 47 18.27 -6.32 -6.79
CA PRO A 47 18.46 -5.62 -8.06
C PRO A 47 17.38 -4.57 -8.34
N GLU A 48 16.20 -4.71 -7.72
CA GLU A 48 15.08 -3.77 -7.82
C GLU A 48 14.86 -2.99 -6.53
N GLY A 49 14.36 -1.75 -6.65
CA GLY A 49 13.94 -0.95 -5.51
C GLY A 49 12.73 -1.57 -4.82
N GLY A 50 12.69 -1.51 -3.48
CA GLY A 50 11.76 -2.29 -2.66
C GLY A 50 10.27 -1.90 -2.66
N ILE A 51 9.84 -1.01 -3.56
CA ILE A 51 8.46 -0.54 -3.67
C ILE A 51 7.93 -0.90 -5.06
N ALA A 52 6.75 -1.51 -5.10
CA ALA A 52 6.01 -1.77 -6.33
C ALA A 52 4.65 -1.08 -6.30
N VAL A 53 4.23 -0.61 -7.48
CA VAL A 53 2.86 -0.19 -7.73
C VAL A 53 2.15 -1.38 -8.36
N LEU A 54 1.05 -1.82 -7.75
CA LEU A 54 0.19 -2.88 -8.25
C LEU A 54 -1.01 -2.25 -8.97
N GLN A 55 -1.39 -2.80 -10.11
CA GLN A 55 -2.58 -2.40 -10.88
C GLN A 55 -3.46 -3.61 -11.17
N GLY A 56 -4.70 -3.37 -11.58
CA GLY A 56 -5.66 -4.43 -11.91
C GLY A 56 -7.08 -3.98 -11.63
N ASN A 57 -8.04 -4.90 -11.71
CA ASN A 57 -9.45 -4.53 -11.56
C ASN A 57 -9.79 -4.02 -10.14
N MET A 58 -9.00 -4.39 -9.12
CA MET A 58 -9.17 -3.89 -7.75
C MET A 58 -8.59 -2.49 -7.52
N ALA A 59 -7.59 -2.10 -8.29
CA ALA A 59 -6.80 -0.90 -8.11
C ALA A 59 -6.50 -0.26 -9.47
N SER A 60 -7.53 0.25 -10.14
CA SER A 60 -7.42 0.77 -11.50
C SER A 60 -6.53 2.02 -11.61
N ARG A 61 -6.33 2.76 -10.51
CA ARG A 61 -5.38 3.87 -10.41
C ARG A 61 -4.10 3.52 -9.65
N GLY A 62 -3.99 2.29 -9.16
CA GLY A 62 -2.82 1.76 -8.47
C GLY A 62 -3.04 1.49 -6.99
N ALA A 63 -2.15 0.68 -6.45
CA ALA A 63 -1.95 0.41 -5.02
C ALA A 63 -0.45 0.24 -4.76
N VAL A 64 0.00 0.42 -3.53
CA VAL A 64 1.44 0.41 -3.20
C VAL A 64 1.76 -0.71 -2.23
N VAL A 65 2.82 -1.46 -2.54
CA VAL A 65 3.40 -2.49 -1.67
C VAL A 65 4.91 -2.26 -1.51
N LYS A 66 5.38 -2.37 -0.26
CA LYS A 66 6.82 -2.38 0.05
C LYS A 66 7.33 -3.83 0.05
N PHE A 67 7.50 -4.40 -1.12
CA PHE A 67 7.81 -5.83 -1.28
C PHE A 67 9.19 -6.24 -0.74
N SER A 68 10.11 -5.30 -0.50
CA SER A 68 11.40 -5.61 0.15
C SER A 68 11.27 -6.09 1.59
N ALA A 69 10.12 -5.86 2.24
CA ALA A 69 9.81 -6.38 3.56
C ALA A 69 8.81 -7.56 3.53
N VAL A 70 8.50 -8.05 2.32
CA VAL A 70 7.64 -9.21 2.08
C VAL A 70 8.53 -10.39 1.75
N LYS A 71 8.31 -11.51 2.44
CA LYS A 71 9.03 -12.76 2.16
C LYS A 71 8.68 -13.25 0.76
N GLU A 72 9.67 -13.78 0.04
CA GLU A 72 9.54 -14.15 -1.38
C GLU A 72 8.36 -15.08 -1.67
N LYS A 73 8.08 -16.04 -0.78
CA LYS A 73 6.94 -16.95 -0.92
C LYS A 73 5.56 -16.29 -0.83
N ALA A 74 5.49 -15.08 -0.28
CA ALA A 74 4.28 -14.25 -0.25
C ALA A 74 4.24 -13.23 -1.40
N HIS A 75 5.18 -13.27 -2.35
CA HIS A 75 5.12 -12.39 -3.53
C HIS A 75 3.99 -12.76 -4.49
N ARG A 76 3.49 -13.99 -4.40
CA ARG A 76 2.27 -14.45 -5.07
C ARG A 76 1.36 -15.07 -4.03
N LEU A 77 0.17 -14.51 -3.88
CA LEU A 77 -0.82 -15.02 -2.95
C LEU A 77 -2.20 -14.97 -3.59
N SER A 78 -2.99 -16.00 -3.36
CA SER A 78 -4.39 -16.03 -3.75
C SER A 78 -5.22 -16.68 -2.65
N GLY A 79 -6.39 -16.13 -2.40
CA GLY A 79 -7.25 -16.62 -1.33
C GLY A 79 -8.58 -15.88 -1.25
N PRO A 80 -9.49 -16.38 -0.39
CA PRO A 80 -10.79 -15.76 -0.16
C PRO A 80 -10.64 -14.42 0.58
N ALA A 81 -11.45 -13.45 0.18
CA ALA A 81 -11.52 -12.16 0.85
C ALA A 81 -12.20 -12.26 2.22
N LYS A 82 -11.60 -11.60 3.23
CA LYS A 82 -12.25 -11.23 4.50
C LYS A 82 -12.36 -9.72 4.59
N VAL A 83 -13.58 -9.22 4.44
CA VAL A 83 -13.87 -7.80 4.22
C VAL A 83 -14.39 -7.17 5.50
N TYR A 84 -13.78 -6.05 5.87
CA TYR A 84 -14.14 -5.23 7.02
C TYR A 84 -14.23 -3.76 6.61
N ASP A 85 -15.19 -3.03 7.18
CA ASP A 85 -15.45 -1.62 6.84
C ASP A 85 -14.68 -0.63 7.74
N SER A 86 -13.91 -1.16 8.70
CA SER A 86 -12.98 -0.40 9.51
C SER A 86 -11.79 -1.23 10.02
N GLU A 87 -10.69 -0.55 10.35
CA GLU A 87 -9.56 -1.17 11.06
C GLU A 87 -10.03 -1.85 12.35
N THR A 88 -10.92 -1.19 13.11
CA THR A 88 -11.46 -1.72 14.37
C THR A 88 -12.14 -3.08 14.18
N GLU A 89 -12.97 -3.23 13.15
CA GLU A 89 -13.65 -4.51 12.87
C GLU A 89 -12.66 -5.63 12.54
N GLY A 90 -11.71 -5.36 11.64
CA GLY A 90 -10.68 -6.33 11.28
C GLY A 90 -9.76 -6.67 12.46
N TRP A 91 -9.42 -5.69 13.29
CA TRP A 91 -8.65 -5.88 14.52
C TRP A 91 -9.38 -6.83 15.49
N GLN A 92 -10.67 -6.61 15.70
CA GLN A 92 -11.47 -7.48 16.57
C GLN A 92 -11.57 -8.91 16.02
N ALA A 93 -11.69 -9.06 14.69
CA ALA A 93 -11.66 -10.38 14.05
C ALA A 93 -10.32 -11.08 14.22
N LEU A 94 -9.20 -10.35 14.11
CA LEU A 94 -7.86 -10.88 14.38
C LEU A 94 -7.74 -11.40 15.82
N LEU A 95 -8.25 -10.63 16.79
CA LEU A 95 -8.21 -11.00 18.21
C LEU A 95 -9.07 -12.25 18.51
N ARG A 96 -10.12 -12.50 17.73
CA ARG A 96 -10.98 -13.69 17.84
C ARG A 96 -10.49 -14.88 17.02
N ASP A 97 -9.28 -14.81 16.45
CA ASP A 97 -8.71 -15.85 15.58
C ASP A 97 -9.58 -16.16 14.35
N GLU A 98 -10.37 -15.17 13.90
CA GLU A 98 -11.21 -15.29 12.71
C GLU A 98 -10.39 -15.06 11.43
N ILE A 99 -9.18 -14.53 11.51
CA ILE A 99 -8.25 -14.36 10.38
C ILE A 99 -7.20 -15.47 10.46
N VAL A 100 -7.11 -16.29 9.42
CA VAL A 100 -6.31 -17.51 9.35
C VAL A 100 -5.43 -17.53 8.10
N ALA A 101 -4.49 -18.47 8.05
CA ALA A 101 -3.61 -18.64 6.89
C ALA A 101 -4.42 -18.86 5.60
N GLY A 102 -4.06 -18.14 4.54
CA GLY A 102 -4.72 -18.16 3.24
C GLY A 102 -5.73 -17.02 3.03
N ASP A 103 -6.13 -16.30 4.08
CA ASP A 103 -7.06 -15.18 3.93
C ASP A 103 -6.42 -13.97 3.25
N ILE A 104 -7.22 -13.29 2.43
CA ILE A 104 -6.90 -11.95 1.93
C ILE A 104 -7.79 -10.95 2.67
N VAL A 105 -7.22 -10.27 3.65
CA VAL A 105 -7.95 -9.32 4.50
C VAL A 105 -8.08 -7.99 3.76
N VAL A 106 -9.31 -7.52 3.59
CA VAL A 106 -9.65 -6.25 2.95
C VAL A 106 -10.22 -5.30 4.00
N ILE A 107 -9.50 -4.23 4.30
CA ILE A 107 -9.96 -3.15 5.18
C ILE A 107 -10.25 -1.93 4.33
N ARG A 108 -11.52 -1.57 4.19
CA ARG A 108 -11.96 -0.49 3.29
C ARG A 108 -12.59 0.68 4.05
N TYR A 109 -12.77 1.80 3.37
CA TYR A 109 -13.19 3.07 3.96
C TYR A 109 -12.17 3.63 4.95
N GLU A 110 -10.89 3.30 4.76
CA GLU A 110 -9.76 3.87 5.50
C GLU A 110 -8.96 4.85 4.62
N GLY A 111 -9.47 5.21 3.45
CA GLY A 111 -8.86 6.18 2.53
C GLY A 111 -8.99 7.64 2.95
N PRO A 112 -8.46 8.58 2.12
CA PRO A 112 -8.51 10.01 2.38
C PRO A 112 -9.90 10.55 2.73
N LYS A 113 -10.96 10.10 2.06
CA LYS A 113 -12.33 10.54 2.32
C LYS A 113 -13.12 9.57 3.18
N GLY A 114 -12.83 8.27 3.08
CA GLY A 114 -13.51 7.22 3.83
C GLY A 114 -13.40 7.37 5.34
N SER A 115 -12.18 7.41 5.88
CA SER A 115 -11.92 7.55 7.33
C SER A 115 -12.10 8.97 7.87
N PRO A 116 -12.22 9.96 6.99
CA PRO A 116 -11.15 10.88 6.56
C PRO A 116 -9.73 10.78 7.14
N GLY A 117 -8.75 11.27 6.37
CA GLY A 117 -7.37 11.49 6.84
C GLY A 117 -6.41 10.32 6.64
N MET A 118 -6.89 9.22 6.04
CA MET A 118 -6.08 8.06 5.66
C MET A 118 -5.19 7.54 6.81
N PRO A 119 -5.76 6.97 7.88
CA PRO A 119 -4.99 6.51 9.04
C PRO A 119 -3.97 5.41 8.69
N HIS A 120 -3.00 5.19 9.59
CA HIS A 120 -2.03 4.12 9.46
C HIS A 120 -2.55 2.84 10.11
N LEU A 121 -2.61 1.75 9.36
CA LEU A 121 -3.01 0.42 9.84
C LEU A 121 -1.78 -0.42 10.26
N GLU A 122 -0.73 0.23 10.76
CA GLU A 122 0.55 -0.43 11.07
C GLU A 122 0.44 -1.42 12.23
N THR A 123 -0.33 -1.07 13.27
CA THR A 123 -0.51 -1.91 14.46
C THR A 123 -1.21 -3.21 14.09
N PHE A 124 -2.21 -3.16 13.21
CA PHE A 124 -2.88 -4.34 12.70
C PHE A 124 -1.91 -5.24 11.92
N LEU A 125 -1.18 -4.71 10.94
CA LEU A 125 -0.21 -5.51 10.18
C LEU A 125 0.88 -6.12 11.09
N ALA A 126 1.36 -5.38 12.08
CA ALA A 126 2.30 -5.90 13.07
C ALA A 126 1.71 -7.05 13.89
N ALA A 127 0.43 -6.97 14.29
CA ALA A 127 -0.25 -8.04 15.01
C ALA A 127 -0.46 -9.31 14.15
N VAL A 128 -0.77 -9.16 12.85
CA VAL A 128 -0.83 -10.29 11.91
C VAL A 128 0.53 -10.98 11.82
N CYS A 129 1.62 -10.21 11.74
CA CYS A 129 2.97 -10.76 11.79
C CYS A 129 3.28 -11.44 13.13
N GLY A 130 2.85 -10.85 14.25
CA GLY A 130 3.02 -11.41 15.59
C GLY A 130 2.31 -12.75 15.79
N LYS A 131 1.22 -12.99 15.05
CA LYS A 131 0.54 -14.30 14.99
C LYS A 131 1.18 -15.29 14.00
N GLY A 132 2.28 -14.93 13.34
CA GLY A 132 3.00 -15.80 12.41
C GLY A 132 2.31 -15.96 11.05
N LEU A 133 1.43 -15.03 10.67
CA LEU A 133 0.64 -15.09 9.44
C LEU A 133 1.24 -14.25 8.29
N ASP A 134 2.44 -13.68 8.48
CA ASP A 134 3.09 -12.72 7.56
C ASP A 134 3.44 -13.26 6.17
N GLU A 135 3.31 -14.57 6.00
CA GLU A 135 3.62 -15.32 4.78
C GLU A 135 2.40 -15.85 4.04
N SER A 136 1.25 -15.88 4.72
CA SER A 136 0.04 -16.56 4.26
C SER A 136 -1.20 -15.67 4.26
N VAL A 137 -1.10 -14.47 4.83
CA VAL A 137 -2.17 -13.47 4.86
C VAL A 137 -1.69 -12.19 4.21
N ALA A 138 -2.54 -11.61 3.36
CA ALA A 138 -2.37 -10.24 2.86
C ALA A 138 -3.34 -9.30 3.58
N LEU A 139 -2.91 -8.08 3.84
CA LEU A 139 -3.79 -6.97 4.22
C LEU A 139 -3.83 -5.94 3.09
N ILE A 140 -5.03 -5.69 2.57
CA ILE A 140 -5.31 -4.74 1.49
C ILE A 140 -6.15 -3.60 2.06
N THR A 141 -5.78 -2.36 1.79
CA THR A 141 -6.56 -1.19 2.23
C THR A 141 -6.44 0.00 1.29
N ASP A 142 -7.51 0.81 1.24
CA ASP A 142 -7.47 2.17 0.69
C ASP A 142 -6.81 3.18 1.65
N GLY A 143 -6.50 2.77 2.89
CA GLY A 143 -5.65 3.49 3.85
C GLY A 143 -4.15 3.32 3.58
N ARG A 144 -3.32 3.48 4.62
CA ARG A 144 -1.86 3.37 4.50
C ARG A 144 -1.20 2.50 5.55
N PHE A 145 0.02 2.09 5.22
CA PHE A 145 0.94 1.36 6.08
C PHE A 145 2.20 2.19 6.35
N SER A 146 2.86 1.92 7.47
CA SER A 146 4.08 2.60 7.87
C SER A 146 5.32 2.03 7.19
N GLY A 147 6.36 2.86 7.10
CA GLY A 147 7.64 2.50 6.50
C GLY A 147 8.40 1.40 7.27
N ALA A 148 8.08 1.16 8.54
CA ALA A 148 8.74 0.15 9.37
C ALA A 148 8.17 -1.28 9.19
N ASN A 149 7.12 -1.44 8.39
CA ASN A 149 6.33 -2.67 8.38
C ASN A 149 7.07 -3.88 7.78
N ARG A 150 6.73 -5.07 8.30
CA ARG A 150 7.01 -6.40 7.74
C ARG A 150 5.69 -7.04 7.29
N GLY A 151 5.75 -8.08 6.47
CA GLY A 151 4.57 -8.80 5.98
C GLY A 151 3.88 -8.12 4.79
N LEU A 152 2.88 -8.80 4.23
CA LEU A 152 2.20 -8.39 3.00
C LEU A 152 1.08 -7.37 3.26
N GLY A 153 1.47 -6.11 3.40
CA GLY A 153 0.56 -4.96 3.43
C GLY A 153 0.53 -4.21 2.09
N ILE A 154 -0.66 -4.10 1.49
CA ILE A 154 -0.92 -3.35 0.26
C ILE A 154 -1.85 -2.18 0.62
N GLY A 155 -1.30 -0.96 0.57
CA GLY A 155 -2.05 0.26 0.89
C GLY A 155 -2.35 1.09 -0.35
N TYR A 156 -2.95 2.26 -0.14
CA TYR A 156 -3.17 3.27 -1.18
C TYR A 156 -4.00 2.76 -2.35
N VAL A 157 -4.88 1.78 -2.13
CA VAL A 157 -5.76 1.27 -3.20
C VAL A 157 -6.61 2.43 -3.73
N SER A 158 -6.43 2.75 -5.00
CA SER A 158 -7.15 3.83 -5.68
C SER A 158 -7.90 3.32 -6.92
N PRO A 159 -9.15 3.77 -7.16
CA PRO A 159 -9.95 4.66 -6.31
C PRO A 159 -10.30 4.05 -4.94
N GLU A 160 -10.37 4.89 -3.91
CA GLU A 160 -10.74 4.44 -2.55
C GLU A 160 -12.19 3.92 -2.50
N ALA A 161 -12.54 3.18 -1.47
CA ALA A 161 -13.87 2.61 -1.36
C ALA A 161 -14.95 3.69 -1.20
N TYR A 162 -14.65 4.81 -0.56
CA TYR A 162 -15.57 5.93 -0.42
C TYR A 162 -15.99 6.54 -1.77
N ASP A 163 -15.10 6.53 -2.77
CA ASP A 163 -15.37 7.04 -4.12
C ASP A 163 -15.95 5.96 -5.05
N GLY A 164 -16.30 4.78 -4.52
CA GLY A 164 -16.91 3.69 -5.29
C GLY A 164 -15.92 2.94 -6.19
N GLY A 165 -14.65 2.90 -5.77
CA GLY A 165 -13.64 2.01 -6.32
C GLY A 165 -14.02 0.54 -6.14
N ALA A 166 -13.36 -0.36 -6.88
CA ALA A 166 -13.66 -1.79 -6.84
C ALA A 166 -13.51 -2.40 -5.44
N LEU A 167 -12.62 -1.84 -4.59
CA LEU A 167 -12.48 -2.21 -3.19
C LEU A 167 -13.81 -2.14 -2.41
N ALA A 168 -14.68 -1.18 -2.74
CA ALA A 168 -16.00 -1.01 -2.12
C ALA A 168 -16.99 -2.14 -2.47
N LEU A 169 -16.70 -2.92 -3.51
CA LEU A 169 -17.60 -3.91 -4.10
C LEU A 169 -17.19 -5.35 -3.76
N ILE A 170 -16.04 -5.52 -3.12
CA ILE A 170 -15.56 -6.82 -2.67
C ILE A 170 -16.47 -7.35 -1.57
N GLN A 171 -16.75 -8.65 -1.61
CA GLN A 171 -17.56 -9.38 -0.65
C GLN A 171 -16.75 -10.53 -0.05
N ASN A 172 -17.14 -10.97 1.15
CA ASN A 172 -16.52 -12.12 1.81
C ASN A 172 -16.54 -13.34 0.89
N GLY A 173 -15.41 -14.02 0.77
CA GLY A 173 -15.25 -15.22 -0.06
C GLY A 173 -14.90 -14.97 -1.53
N ASP A 174 -14.95 -13.73 -2.03
CA ASP A 174 -14.42 -13.42 -3.36
C ASP A 174 -12.94 -13.80 -3.42
N ILE A 175 -12.50 -14.46 -4.50
CA ILE A 175 -11.09 -14.84 -4.65
C ILE A 175 -10.29 -13.63 -5.15
N ILE A 176 -9.26 -13.26 -4.39
CA ILE A 176 -8.30 -12.21 -4.77
C ILE A 176 -6.99 -12.88 -5.18
N GLU A 177 -6.34 -12.35 -6.20
CA GLU A 177 -5.02 -12.73 -6.68
C GLU A 177 -4.08 -11.53 -6.61
N ILE A 178 -2.94 -11.73 -5.94
CA ILE A 178 -1.84 -10.78 -5.83
C ILE A 178 -0.62 -11.42 -6.50
N ASP A 179 -0.02 -10.72 -7.46
CA ASP A 179 1.26 -11.09 -8.06
C ASP A 179 2.16 -9.84 -8.11
N ILE A 180 3.07 -9.75 -7.15
CA ILE A 180 4.00 -8.62 -7.02
C ILE A 180 4.97 -8.56 -8.23
N PRO A 181 5.62 -9.66 -8.66
CA PRO A 181 6.46 -9.66 -9.86
C PRO A 181 5.74 -9.18 -11.13
N ALA A 182 4.47 -9.59 -11.33
CA ALA A 182 3.66 -9.14 -12.44
C ALA A 182 3.06 -7.73 -12.24
N ARG A 183 3.20 -7.16 -11.02
CA ARG A 183 2.62 -5.88 -10.60
C ARG A 183 1.10 -5.86 -10.73
N THR A 184 0.45 -6.99 -10.44
CA THR A 184 -1.00 -7.14 -10.57
C THR A 184 -1.72 -7.46 -9.27
N MET A 185 -2.92 -6.92 -9.10
CA MET A 185 -3.86 -7.27 -8.03
C MET A 185 -5.29 -7.28 -8.57
N ASN A 186 -5.94 -8.45 -8.55
CA ASN A 186 -7.25 -8.65 -9.16
C ASN A 186 -8.19 -9.44 -8.25
N VAL A 187 -9.50 -9.18 -8.37
CA VAL A 187 -10.56 -10.03 -7.82
C VAL A 187 -11.19 -10.86 -8.94
N LYS A 188 -11.46 -12.14 -8.68
CA LYS A 188 -12.13 -13.08 -9.60
C LYS A 188 -13.64 -12.92 -9.60
N VAL A 189 -14.09 -11.69 -9.82
CA VAL A 189 -15.51 -11.36 -10.00
C VAL A 189 -15.66 -10.75 -11.39
N SER A 190 -16.64 -11.23 -12.15
CA SER A 190 -16.89 -10.70 -13.50
C SER A 190 -17.27 -9.22 -13.45
N ASP A 191 -16.93 -8.47 -14.52
CA ASP A 191 -17.30 -7.06 -14.64
C ASP A 191 -18.82 -6.84 -14.54
N ALA A 192 -19.62 -7.78 -15.05
CA ALA A 192 -21.08 -7.74 -14.96
C ALA A 192 -21.58 -7.81 -13.51
N GLU A 193 -20.98 -8.69 -12.70
CA GLU A 193 -21.31 -8.81 -11.28
C GLU A 193 -20.81 -7.60 -10.49
N LEU A 194 -19.60 -7.10 -10.77
CA LEU A 194 -19.11 -5.85 -10.16
C LEU A 194 -20.01 -4.66 -10.50
N ALA A 195 -20.46 -4.54 -11.75
CA ALA A 195 -21.40 -3.50 -12.17
C ALA A 195 -22.74 -3.61 -11.44
N LYS A 196 -23.27 -4.83 -11.26
CA LYS A 196 -24.50 -5.08 -10.50
C LYS A 196 -24.35 -4.71 -9.02
N ARG A 197 -23.22 -5.05 -8.40
CA ARG A 197 -22.91 -4.64 -7.02
C ARG A 197 -22.81 -3.12 -6.92
N LYS A 198 -22.17 -2.47 -7.90
CA LYS A 198 -22.02 -1.01 -7.96
C LYS A 198 -23.34 -0.28 -8.12
N ALA A 199 -24.31 -0.84 -8.86
CA ALA A 199 -25.62 -0.21 -9.07
C ALA A 199 -26.41 0.04 -7.76
N ASN A 200 -26.18 -0.80 -6.73
CA ASN A 200 -26.82 -0.65 -5.42
C ASN A 200 -25.88 -0.09 -4.35
N TRP A 201 -24.62 0.20 -4.71
CA TRP A 201 -23.62 0.66 -3.75
C TRP A 201 -23.89 2.12 -3.34
N LYS A 202 -23.70 2.37 -2.06
CA LYS A 202 -23.64 3.71 -1.48
C LYS A 202 -22.42 3.78 -0.56
N PRO A 203 -21.74 4.92 -0.49
CA PRO A 203 -20.60 5.07 0.40
C PRO A 203 -21.04 4.93 1.86
N ILE A 204 -20.16 4.33 2.68
CA ILE A 204 -20.29 4.39 4.14
C ILE A 204 -19.79 5.75 4.60
N GLU A 205 -20.64 6.48 5.31
CA GLU A 205 -20.33 7.79 5.87
C GLU A 205 -19.84 7.65 7.31
N LYS A 206 -18.53 7.72 7.53
CA LYS A 206 -17.95 7.88 8.87
C LYS A 206 -18.09 9.35 9.31
N LEU A 207 -18.44 9.56 10.59
CA LEU A 207 -18.61 10.90 11.15
C LEU A 207 -17.31 11.70 11.06
N ALA A 208 -17.35 12.85 10.40
CA ALA A 208 -16.26 13.80 10.34
C ALA A 208 -16.77 15.20 10.72
N THR A 209 -16.08 15.87 11.63
CA THR A 209 -16.40 17.23 12.09
C THR A 209 -15.17 18.12 12.01
N GLY A 210 -15.37 19.44 12.06
CA GLY A 210 -14.29 20.41 12.02
C GLY A 210 -13.35 20.24 10.83
N TRP A 211 -12.04 20.17 11.10
CA TRP A 211 -11.01 20.03 10.08
C TRP A 211 -11.09 18.74 9.26
N LEU A 212 -11.55 17.62 9.85
CA LEU A 212 -11.69 16.36 9.11
C LEU A 212 -12.83 16.43 8.10
N ALA A 213 -13.91 17.16 8.41
CA ALA A 213 -14.99 17.41 7.46
C ALA A 213 -14.53 18.29 6.29
N LEU A 214 -13.66 19.27 6.56
CA LEU A 214 -13.06 20.09 5.52
C LEU A 214 -12.10 19.27 4.64
N TYR A 215 -11.20 18.50 5.27
CA TYR A 215 -10.26 17.61 4.58
C TYR A 215 -10.99 16.66 3.63
N LYS A 216 -12.03 15.97 4.11
CA LYS A 216 -12.86 15.06 3.30
C LYS A 216 -13.39 15.70 2.02
N LYS A 217 -13.79 16.97 2.09
CA LYS A 217 -14.36 17.71 0.95
C LYS A 217 -13.31 18.17 -0.05
N MET A 218 -12.08 18.38 0.39
CA MET A 218 -11.04 19.05 -0.40
C MET A 218 -9.92 18.12 -0.85
N THR A 219 -9.75 16.96 -0.21
CA THR A 219 -8.63 16.07 -0.49
C THR A 219 -8.75 15.43 -1.88
N SER A 220 -7.64 15.39 -2.61
CA SER A 220 -7.51 14.56 -3.81
C SER A 220 -7.39 13.07 -3.45
N ALA A 221 -7.44 12.22 -4.46
CA ALA A 221 -7.24 10.79 -4.25
C ALA A 221 -5.80 10.47 -3.82
N SER A 222 -5.59 9.30 -3.24
CA SER A 222 -4.27 8.89 -2.73
C SER A 222 -3.21 8.74 -3.83
N ASP A 223 -3.62 8.36 -5.06
CA ASP A 223 -2.75 8.30 -6.25
C ASP A 223 -2.27 9.69 -6.71
N GLU A 224 -2.99 10.75 -6.34
CA GLU A 224 -2.63 12.15 -6.60
C GLU A 224 -1.93 12.79 -5.39
N GLY A 225 -1.62 12.01 -4.35
CA GLY A 225 -0.90 12.45 -3.16
C GLY A 225 -1.77 12.98 -2.02
N ALA A 226 -3.10 12.81 -2.09
CA ALA A 226 -4.06 13.24 -1.06
C ALA A 226 -3.91 14.72 -0.64
N THR A 227 -3.63 15.59 -1.61
CA THR A 227 -3.40 17.02 -1.41
C THR A 227 -4.69 17.78 -1.12
N ILE A 228 -4.59 18.95 -0.48
CA ILE A 228 -5.72 19.83 -0.15
C ILE A 228 -5.49 21.24 -0.72
N PHE A 229 -5.61 21.44 -2.04
CA PHE A 229 -5.41 22.76 -2.66
C PHE A 229 -6.26 22.92 -3.91
#